data_AF-A0A973JCH5-F1
#
_entry.id   AF-A0A973JCH5-F1
#
_cell.length_a   1.000
_cell.length_b   1.000
_cell.length_c   1.000
_cell.angle_alpha   90.00
_cell.angle_beta   90.00
_cell.angle_gamma   90.00
#
_symmetry.space_group_name_H-M   'P 1'
#
loop_
_entity.id
_entity.type
_entity.pdbx_description
1 polymer ?
#
loop_
_entity_poly.entity_id
_entity_poly.type
_entity_poly.pdbx_seq_one_letter_code
_entity_poly.pdbx_strand_id
1 'polypeptide(L)'
;MVKDSDSLQELINKAFELGVSDAGIIPARSIVVEDRFAEMCATPQCPGYDQSPNCPPYTMKPAEFRNLLTQYEHALVFKIDTPTEVLLG
;
A
#
# COMPACT_ATOMS: atom_id res chain seq x y z
N MET A 1 -6.63 10.05 -26.20
CA MET A 1 -5.60 9.04 -25.87
C MET A 1 -4.56 9.75 -25.04
N VAL A 2 -4.65 9.67 -23.71
CA VAL A 2 -3.67 10.28 -22.80
C VAL A 2 -2.46 9.35 -22.81
N LYS A 3 -1.26 9.91 -23.03
CA LYS A 3 0.00 9.17 -22.93
C LYS A 3 0.15 8.66 -21.50
N ASP A 4 0.45 7.37 -21.32
CA ASP A 4 0.61 6.75 -20.00
C ASP A 4 1.59 7.49 -19.07
N SER A 5 2.58 8.19 -19.63
CA SER A 5 3.51 9.06 -18.88
C SER A 5 2.83 10.28 -18.24
N ASP A 6 1.89 10.91 -18.94
CA ASP A 6 1.29 12.18 -18.50
C ASP A 6 0.28 11.91 -17.35
N SER A 7 -0.49 10.83 -17.45
CA SER A 7 -1.44 10.41 -16.41
C SER A 7 -0.75 9.93 -15.12
N LEU A 8 0.38 9.23 -15.23
CA LEU A 8 1.16 8.81 -14.07
C LEU A 8 1.80 10.01 -13.34
N GLN A 9 2.25 11.02 -14.08
CA GLN A 9 2.78 12.25 -13.48
C GLN A 9 1.68 13.06 -12.78
N GLU A 10 0.46 13.11 -13.34
CA GLU A 10 -0.69 13.73 -12.68
C GLU A 10 -0.99 13.07 -11.33
N LEU A 11 -0.88 11.75 -11.21
CA LEU A 11 -1.06 11.02 -9.95
C LEU A 11 0.02 11.39 -8.91
N ILE A 12 1.28 11.51 -9.32
CA ILE A 12 2.37 11.96 -8.44
C ILE A 12 2.09 13.39 -7.96
N ASN A 13 1.78 14.30 -8.88
CA ASN A 13 1.47 15.69 -8.56
C ASN A 13 0.29 15.77 -7.58
N LYS A 14 -0.75 14.96 -7.82
CA LYS A 14 -1.90 14.90 -6.93
C LYS A 14 -1.54 14.40 -5.54
N ALA A 15 -0.64 13.42 -5.43
CA ALA A 15 -0.16 12.94 -4.14
C ALA A 15 0.55 14.06 -3.36
N PHE A 16 1.41 14.84 -4.02
CA PHE A 16 2.06 16.00 -3.40
C PHE A 16 1.07 17.09 -2.98
N GLU A 17 0.06 17.39 -3.80
CA GLU A 17 -1.04 18.30 -3.40
C GLU A 17 -1.77 17.83 -2.13
N LEU A 18 -1.84 16.51 -1.92
CA LEU A 18 -2.45 15.90 -0.73
C LEU A 18 -1.51 15.83 0.48
N GLY A 19 -0.27 16.34 0.37
CA GLY A 19 0.65 16.49 1.49
C GLY A 19 1.58 15.31 1.75
N VAL A 20 1.78 14.41 0.78
CA VAL A 20 2.82 13.38 0.89
C VAL A 20 4.21 14.02 0.86
N SER A 21 5.16 13.42 1.58
CA SER A 21 6.54 13.90 1.66
C SER A 21 7.40 13.42 0.50
N ASP A 22 7.04 12.28 -0.09
CA ASP A 22 7.67 11.75 -1.29
C ASP A 22 6.69 10.84 -2.06
N ALA A 23 6.87 10.71 -3.38
CA ALA A 23 6.03 9.86 -4.21
C ALA A 23 6.76 9.39 -5.48
N GLY A 24 6.43 8.18 -5.94
CA GLY A 24 6.99 7.61 -7.15
C GLY A 24 6.14 6.48 -7.72
N ILE A 25 6.40 6.16 -8.99
CA ILE A 25 5.78 5.03 -9.67
C ILE A 25 6.76 3.88 -9.73
N ILE A 26 6.31 2.68 -9.37
CA ILE A 26 7.05 1.43 -9.56
C ILE A 26 6.27 0.48 -10.47
N PRO A 27 6.92 -0.48 -11.15
CA PRO A 27 6.21 -1.57 -11.82
C PRO A 27 5.43 -2.39 -10.78
N ALA A 28 4.14 -2.64 -11.01
CA ALA A 28 3.31 -3.41 -10.07
C ALA A 28 3.89 -4.82 -9.81
N ARG A 29 4.48 -5.44 -10.83
CA ARG A 29 5.20 -6.72 -10.73
C ARG A 29 6.39 -6.74 -9.76
N SER A 30 6.89 -5.58 -9.34
CA SER A 30 7.98 -5.49 -8.36
C SER A 30 7.50 -5.59 -6.91
N ILE A 31 6.19 -5.52 -6.67
CA ILE A 31 5.60 -5.67 -5.35
C ILE A 31 5.65 -7.16 -4.96
N VAL A 32 6.45 -7.46 -3.95
CA VAL A 32 6.56 -8.81 -3.39
C VAL A 32 5.47 -9.00 -2.33
N VAL A 33 4.69 -10.07 -2.47
CA VAL A 33 3.67 -10.46 -1.49
C VAL A 33 4.17 -11.68 -0.74
N GLU A 34 4.39 -11.56 0.58
CA GLU A 34 4.80 -12.66 1.46
C GLU A 34 3.64 -13.08 2.38
N ASP A 35 3.37 -14.38 2.46
CA ASP A 35 2.30 -14.92 3.33
C ASP A 35 2.62 -14.69 4.82
N ARG A 36 3.91 -14.69 5.17
CA ARG A 36 4.45 -14.42 6.51
C ARG A 36 3.89 -13.15 7.14
N PHE A 37 3.66 -12.08 6.38
CA PHE A 37 3.17 -10.84 6.96
C PHE A 37 1.74 -10.96 7.49
N ALA A 38 0.89 -11.76 6.84
CA ALA A 38 -0.44 -12.06 7.36
C ALA A 38 -0.37 -12.96 8.61
N GLU A 39 0.59 -13.90 8.65
CA GLU A 39 0.83 -14.76 9.80
C GLU A 39 1.29 -13.96 11.03
N MET A 40 2.14 -12.95 10.84
CA MET A 40 2.58 -12.06 11.92
C MET A 40 1.42 -11.29 12.58
N CYS A 41 0.29 -11.09 11.88
CA CYS A 41 -0.91 -10.54 12.50
C CYS A 41 -1.66 -11.57 13.35
N ALA A 42 -1.59 -12.84 12.99
CA ALA A 42 -2.34 -13.92 13.64
C ALA A 42 -1.56 -14.60 14.78
N THR A 43 -0.23 -14.65 14.74
CA THR A 43 0.58 -15.41 15.71
C THR A 43 1.99 -14.80 15.93
N PRO A 44 2.27 -14.23 17.13
CA PRO A 44 1.30 -13.89 18.18
C PRO A 44 0.27 -12.88 17.64
N GLN A 45 -0.98 -13.02 18.06
CA GLN A 45 -2.07 -12.18 17.55
C GLN A 45 -1.77 -10.70 17.84
N CYS A 46 -1.78 -9.86 16.81
CA CYS A 46 -1.53 -8.43 16.98
C CYS A 46 -2.75 -7.74 17.62
N PRO A 47 -2.56 -6.61 18.33
CA PRO A 47 -3.67 -5.90 18.97
C PRO A 47 -4.77 -5.42 18.01
N GLY A 48 -4.44 -5.22 16.73
CA GLY A 48 -5.38 -4.83 15.69
C GLY A 48 -6.13 -5.97 15.03
N TYR A 49 -5.80 -7.24 15.32
CA TYR A 49 -6.48 -8.39 14.71
C TYR A 49 -7.97 -8.36 15.05
N ASP A 50 -8.83 -8.62 14.04
CA ASP A 50 -10.29 -8.60 14.17
C ASP A 50 -10.91 -7.23 14.55
N GLN A 51 -10.11 -6.15 14.58
CA GLN A 51 -10.60 -4.82 15.04
C GLN A 51 -11.24 -3.97 13.93
N SER A 52 -10.98 -4.26 12.65
CA SER A 52 -11.54 -3.48 11.54
C SER A 52 -11.61 -4.27 10.23
N PRO A 53 -12.36 -3.79 9.22
CA PRO A 53 -12.40 -4.41 7.89
C PRO A 53 -11.02 -4.53 7.21
N ASN A 54 -10.06 -3.68 7.60
CA ASN A 54 -8.70 -3.70 7.07
C ASN A 54 -7.80 -4.74 7.77
N CYS A 55 -8.28 -5.38 8.83
CA CYS A 55 -7.53 -6.35 9.62
C CYS A 55 -7.95 -7.78 9.27
N PRO A 56 -7.04 -8.76 9.33
CA PRO A 56 -7.43 -10.17 9.28
C PRO A 56 -8.41 -10.51 10.43
N PRO A 57 -9.37 -11.43 10.20
CA PRO A 57 -9.53 -12.25 9.00
C PRO A 57 -10.30 -11.58 7.85
N TYR A 58 -10.79 -10.35 8.01
CA TYR A 58 -11.68 -9.68 7.04
C TYR A 58 -10.96 -9.04 5.85
N THR A 59 -9.67 -8.74 5.99
CA THR A 59 -8.87 -8.20 4.90
C THR A 59 -8.57 -9.25 3.82
N MET A 60 -8.25 -8.75 2.62
CA MET A 60 -7.88 -9.55 1.45
C MET A 60 -6.73 -10.51 1.76
N LYS A 61 -6.82 -11.75 1.28
CA LYS A 61 -5.76 -12.75 1.50
C LYS A 61 -4.57 -12.48 0.57
N PRO A 62 -3.34 -12.85 0.98
CA PRO A 62 -2.15 -12.70 0.13
C PRO A 62 -2.30 -13.29 -1.27
N ALA A 63 -2.95 -14.46 -1.41
CA ALA A 63 -3.20 -15.09 -2.70
C ALA A 63 -4.12 -14.25 -3.62
N GLU A 64 -5.16 -13.65 -3.05
CA GLU A 64 -6.08 -12.77 -3.78
C GLU A 64 -5.37 -11.48 -4.20
N PHE A 65 -4.53 -10.92 -3.32
CA PHE A 65 -3.75 -9.73 -3.63
C PHE A 65 -2.73 -9.97 -4.75
N ARG A 66 -2.07 -11.13 -4.78
CA ARG A 66 -1.20 -11.52 -5.91
C ARG A 66 -1.96 -11.54 -7.23
N ASN A 67 -3.18 -12.08 -7.25
CA ASN A 67 -4.00 -12.11 -8.45
C ASN A 67 -4.43 -10.68 -8.86
N LEU A 68 -4.83 -9.84 -7.90
CA LEU A 68 -5.18 -8.45 -8.16
C LEU A 68 -4.02 -7.68 -8.80
N LEU A 69 -2.79 -7.85 -8.28
CA LEU A 69 -1.60 -7.19 -8.81
C LEU A 69 -1.35 -7.50 -10.30
N THR A 70 -1.78 -8.67 -10.81
CA THR A 70 -1.64 -9.00 -12.23
C THR A 70 -2.49 -8.12 -13.16
N GLN A 71 -3.48 -7.41 -12.62
CA GLN A 71 -4.39 -6.54 -13.36
C GLN A 71 -3.83 -5.12 -13.55
N TYR A 72 -2.67 -4.82 -12.96
CA TYR A 72 -2.04 -3.50 -12.99
C TYR A 72 -0.61 -3.59 -13.54
N GLU A 73 -0.19 -2.59 -14.33
CA GLU A 73 1.21 -2.48 -14.76
C GLU A 73 2.08 -1.66 -13.80
N HIS A 74 1.48 -0.65 -13.17
CA HIS A 74 2.16 0.37 -12.37
C HIS A 74 1.49 0.50 -11.01
N ALA A 75 2.27 0.87 -10.00
CA ALA A 75 1.79 1.21 -8.67
C ALA A 75 2.35 2.58 -8.24
N LEU A 76 1.48 3.45 -7.72
CA LEU A 76 1.87 4.67 -7.04
C LEU A 76 2.24 4.33 -5.59
N VAL A 77 3.47 4.69 -5.20
CA VAL A 77 3.97 4.58 -3.84
C VAL A 77 4.23 5.98 -3.32
N PHE A 78 3.83 6.26 -2.09
CA PHE A 78 4.08 7.54 -1.44
C PHE A 78 4.50 7.34 0.01
N LYS A 79 5.21 8.34 0.54
CA LYS A 79 5.73 8.39 1.90
C LYS A 79 5.19 9.63 2.60
N ILE A 80 4.88 9.51 3.89
CA ILE A 80 4.53 10.63 4.76
C ILE A 80 5.54 10.66 5.90
N ASP A 81 6.28 11.75 6.02
CA ASP A 81 7.13 12.03 7.17
C ASP A 81 6.26 12.63 8.28
N THR A 82 6.27 11.98 9.44
CA THR A 82 5.52 12.42 10.61
C THR A 82 6.43 12.47 11.84
N PRO A 83 6.35 13.50 12.68
CA PRO A 83 7.10 13.58 13.94
C PRO A 83 6.86 12.33 14.80
N THR A 84 7.91 11.84 15.46
CA THR A 84 7.83 10.59 16.23
C THR A 84 6.82 10.69 17.38
N GLU A 85 6.66 11.89 17.94
CA GLU A 85 5.72 12.20 19.02
C GLU A 85 4.26 11.93 18.63
N VAL A 86 3.93 12.03 17.33
CA VAL A 86 2.58 11.73 16.82
C VAL A 86 2.34 10.23 16.70
N LEU A 87 3.39 9.43 16.47
CA LEU A 87 3.30 7.97 16.32
C LEU A 87 3.39 7.22 17.65
N LEU A 88 4.16 7.75 18.60
CA LEU A 88 4.45 7.12 19.89
C LEU A 88 3.70 7.77 21.07
N GLY A 89 2.79 8.70 20.78
CA GLY A 89 1.98 9.42 21.78
C GLY A 89 1.17 8.52 22.70
#